data_AF-A0A944PQK7-F1
#
_entry.id   AF-A0A944PQK7-F1
#
_cell.length_a   1.000
_cell.length_b   1.000
_cell.length_c   1.000
_cell.angle_alpha   90.00
_cell.angle_beta   90.00
_cell.angle_gamma   90.00
#
_symmetry.space_group_name_H-M   'P 1'
#
loop_
_entity.id
_entity.type
_entity.pdbx_description
1 polymer ?
#
loop_
_entity_poly.entity_id
_entity_poly.type
_entity_poly.pdbx_seq_one_letter_code
_entity_poly.pdbx_strand_id
1 'polypeptide(L)'
;MHPTPIPSAAPWQYELTFPCDPRGPHVARTTLRTILAAHHLAELSYRAELLASELATNSVQHTKGPAAVRLQWLHPVLRVSVWDMSPDMPKPYAPPANPDAEAGRGLAILELVADRWGGCAIGKGPYGPGGKTIWFELSLRTGPPPPALAA
;
A
#
# COMPACT_ATOMS: atom_id res chain seq x y z
N MET A 1 2.82 17.08 31.94
CA MET A 1 1.70 16.43 31.22
C MET A 1 2.30 15.45 30.22
N HIS A 2 2.21 14.15 30.48
CA HIS A 2 2.47 13.17 29.42
C HIS A 2 1.29 13.21 28.44
N PRO A 3 1.51 13.24 27.12
CA PRO A 3 0.42 13.06 26.17
C PRO A 3 -0.20 11.69 26.42
N THR A 4 -1.50 11.68 26.69
CA THR A 4 -2.30 10.45 26.82
C THR A 4 -2.12 9.65 25.52
N PRO A 5 -1.72 8.37 25.58
CA PRO A 5 -1.66 7.56 24.36
C PRO A 5 -3.06 7.54 23.73
N ILE A 6 -3.13 7.96 22.47
CA ILE A 6 -4.34 7.87 21.66
C ILE A 6 -4.75 6.40 21.71
N PRO A 7 -5.99 6.05 22.13
CA PRO A 7 -6.41 4.66 22.06
C PRO A 7 -6.27 4.22 20.60
N SER A 8 -5.53 3.13 20.37
CA SER A 8 -5.21 2.59 19.04
C SER A 8 -6.43 2.22 18.20
N ALA A 9 -7.65 2.53 18.65
CA ALA A 9 -8.91 2.31 17.97
C ALA A 9 -9.43 3.54 17.19
N ALA A 10 -8.99 4.76 17.50
CA ALA A 10 -9.51 5.95 16.82
C ALA A 10 -9.04 5.98 15.34
N PRO A 11 -9.94 6.18 14.36
CA PRO A 11 -9.55 6.20 12.97
C PRO A 11 -8.69 7.43 12.66
N TRP A 12 -7.67 7.23 11.82
CA TRP A 12 -6.81 8.30 11.35
C TRP A 12 -6.42 8.08 9.88
N GLN A 13 -6.02 9.16 9.22
CA GLN A 13 -5.59 9.13 7.83
C GLN A 13 -4.42 10.07 7.58
N TYR A 14 -3.47 9.62 6.75
CA TYR A 14 -2.41 10.43 6.18
C TYR A 14 -2.39 10.25 4.67
N GLU A 15 -2.02 11.31 3.96
CA GLU A 15 -1.82 11.27 2.51
C GLU A 15 -0.50 11.96 2.16
N LEU A 16 0.27 11.29 1.30
CA LEU A 16 1.51 11.79 0.74
C LEU A 16 1.38 11.83 -0.77
N THR A 17 1.49 13.01 -1.35
CA THR A 17 1.54 13.20 -2.81
C THR A 17 2.98 13.48 -3.23
N PHE A 18 3.43 12.83 -4.30
CA PHE A 18 4.77 13.02 -4.84
C PHE A 18 4.74 13.08 -6.37
N PRO A 19 5.68 13.81 -7.00
CA PRO A 19 5.85 13.80 -8.45
C PRO A 19 6.23 12.39 -8.93
N CYS A 20 6.13 12.15 -10.25
CA CYS A 20 6.68 10.93 -10.86
C CYS A 20 8.22 10.96 -10.78
N ASP A 21 8.74 10.50 -9.64
CA ASP A 21 10.14 10.55 -9.28
C ASP A 21 10.56 9.16 -8.72
N PRO A 22 11.68 8.59 -9.18
CA PRO A 22 12.19 7.30 -8.68
C PRO A 22 12.43 7.25 -7.17
N ARG A 23 12.56 8.41 -6.50
CA ARG A 23 12.69 8.53 -5.04
C ARG A 23 11.35 8.35 -4.31
N GLY A 24 10.22 8.45 -5.01
CA GLY A 24 8.86 8.36 -4.47
C GLY A 24 8.63 7.12 -3.59
N PRO A 25 8.95 5.89 -4.06
CA PRO A 25 8.80 4.67 -3.25
C PRO A 25 9.59 4.71 -1.94
N HIS A 26 10.81 5.24 -1.95
CA HIS A 26 11.62 5.38 -0.74
C HIS A 26 11.00 6.36 0.26
N VAL A 27 10.50 7.50 -0.22
CA VAL A 27 9.82 8.50 0.62
C VAL A 27 8.54 7.91 1.21
N ALA A 28 7.73 7.20 0.40
CA ALA A 28 6.53 6.52 0.85
C ALA A 28 6.85 5.52 1.97
N ARG A 29 7.82 4.62 1.75
CA ARG A 29 8.26 3.62 2.74
C ARG A 29 8.71 4.24 4.06
N THR A 30 9.54 5.27 4.00
CA THR A 30 10.07 5.94 5.20
C THR A 30 8.95 6.64 5.98
N THR A 31 8.01 7.25 5.27
CA THR A 31 6.84 7.92 5.86
C THR A 31 5.90 6.92 6.52
N LEU A 32 5.61 5.80 5.84
CA LEU A 32 4.82 4.69 6.37
C LEU A 32 5.37 4.17 7.68
N ARG A 33 6.67 3.84 7.72
CA ARG A 33 7.34 3.36 8.92
C ARG A 33 7.21 4.34 10.09
N THR A 34 7.43 5.63 9.81
CA THR A 34 7.38 6.69 10.83
C THR A 34 5.97 6.83 11.41
N ILE A 35 4.94 6.84 10.55
CA ILE A 35 3.54 6.93 10.98
C ILE A 35 3.16 5.70 11.81
N LEU A 36 3.46 4.49 11.34
CA LEU A 36 3.10 3.25 12.04
C LEU A 36 3.80 3.14 13.39
N ALA A 37 5.06 3.56 13.51
CA ALA A 37 5.75 3.63 14.79
C ALA A 37 5.09 4.62 15.76
N ALA A 38 4.69 5.80 15.28
CA ALA A 38 4.02 6.81 16.09
C ALA A 38 2.64 6.36 16.62
N HIS A 39 1.97 5.44 15.91
CA HIS A 39 0.68 4.85 16.30
C HIS A 39 0.80 3.48 16.99
N HIS A 40 2.01 3.05 17.35
CA HIS A 40 2.27 1.74 17.98
C HIS A 40 1.85 0.52 17.14
N LEU A 41 1.91 0.64 15.80
CA LEU A 41 1.59 -0.42 14.83
C LEU A 41 2.84 -0.97 14.13
N ALA A 42 3.95 -1.05 14.86
CA ALA A 42 5.24 -1.50 14.31
C ALA A 42 5.17 -2.91 13.69
N GLU A 43 4.30 -3.79 14.20
CA GLU A 43 4.09 -5.13 13.66
C GLU A 43 3.56 -5.16 12.22
N LEU A 44 2.83 -4.12 11.80
CA LEU A 44 2.33 -4.01 10.42
C LEU A 44 3.38 -3.41 9.48
N SER A 45 4.44 -2.80 10.01
CA SER A 45 5.37 -1.97 9.23
C SER A 45 6.07 -2.75 8.12
N TYR A 46 6.58 -3.95 8.40
CA TYR A 46 7.27 -4.75 7.40
C TYR A 46 6.38 -5.07 6.17
N ARG A 47 5.16 -5.59 6.42
CA ARG A 47 4.19 -5.93 5.36
C ARG A 47 3.73 -4.66 4.62
N ALA A 48 3.43 -3.60 5.36
CA ALA A 48 2.96 -2.34 4.79
C ALA A 48 4.02 -1.67 3.90
N GLU A 49 5.27 -1.66 4.34
CA GLU A 49 6.40 -1.10 3.61
C GLU A 49 6.68 -1.85 2.31
N LEU A 50 6.69 -3.18 2.35
CA LEU A 50 6.87 -4.02 1.17
C LEU A 50 5.80 -3.72 0.12
N LEU A 51 4.52 -3.86 0.52
CA LEU A 51 3.39 -3.67 -0.39
C LEU A 51 3.27 -2.25 -0.93
N ALA A 52 3.52 -1.25 -0.09
CA ALA A 52 3.51 0.14 -0.53
C ALA A 52 4.67 0.46 -1.48
N SER A 53 5.85 -0.14 -1.28
CA SER A 53 6.99 0.04 -2.18
C SER A 53 6.70 -0.56 -3.54
N GLU A 54 6.10 -1.76 -3.60
CA GLU A 54 5.67 -2.39 -4.85
C GLU A 54 4.65 -1.54 -5.59
N LEU A 55 3.61 -1.06 -4.89
CA LEU A 55 2.58 -0.21 -5.51
C LEU A 55 3.12 1.13 -5.97
N ALA A 56 3.91 1.82 -5.16
CA ALA A 56 4.50 3.11 -5.54
C ALA A 56 5.47 2.96 -6.71
N THR A 57 6.24 1.86 -6.76
CA THR A 57 7.15 1.56 -7.87
C THR A 57 6.36 1.32 -9.15
N ASN A 58 5.30 0.51 -9.10
CA ASN A 58 4.41 0.29 -10.24
C ASN A 58 3.79 1.61 -10.72
N SER A 59 3.32 2.46 -9.80
CA SER A 59 2.76 3.76 -10.16
C SER A 59 3.79 4.62 -10.89
N VAL A 60 5.00 4.81 -10.35
CA VAL A 60 6.06 5.62 -10.99
C VAL A 60 6.50 5.05 -12.34
N GLN A 61 6.53 3.72 -12.52
CA GLN A 61 6.87 3.10 -13.80
C GLN A 61 5.79 3.26 -14.87
N HIS A 62 4.52 3.29 -14.48
CA HIS A 62 3.38 3.25 -15.42
C HIS A 62 2.67 4.59 -15.61
N THR A 63 2.95 5.59 -14.78
CA THR A 63 2.38 6.94 -14.90
C THR A 63 3.40 7.97 -15.35
N LYS A 64 2.93 9.02 -16.02
CA LYS A 64 3.73 10.23 -16.32
C LYS A 64 3.38 11.41 -15.42
N GLY A 65 2.47 11.22 -14.47
CA GLY A 65 1.95 12.26 -13.58
C GLY A 65 2.22 12.00 -12.09
N PRO A 66 1.77 12.88 -11.19
CA PRO A 66 1.85 12.64 -9.75
C PRO A 66 1.20 11.30 -9.33
N ALA A 67 1.69 10.78 -8.22
CA ALA A 67 1.10 9.67 -7.48
C ALA A 67 0.86 10.08 -6.03
N ALA A 68 -0.09 9.41 -5.38
CA ALA A 68 -0.41 9.63 -3.99
C ALA A 68 -0.49 8.32 -3.23
N VAL A 69 0.09 8.28 -2.02
CA VAL A 69 -0.02 7.17 -1.08
C VAL A 69 -0.87 7.64 0.11
N ARG A 70 -1.97 6.94 0.36
CA ARG A 70 -2.88 7.20 1.47
C ARG A 70 -2.83 6.05 2.45
N LEU A 71 -2.65 6.36 3.74
CA LEU A 71 -2.74 5.42 4.84
C LEU A 71 -4.01 5.73 5.62
N GLN A 72 -4.81 4.72 5.89
CA GLN A 72 -6.04 4.83 6.68
C GLN A 72 -6.04 3.73 7.74
N TRP A 73 -6.24 4.13 8.98
CA TRP A 73 -6.46 3.20 10.07
C TRP A 73 -7.95 3.08 10.35
N LEU A 74 -8.45 1.87 10.15
CA LEU A 74 -9.83 1.44 10.31
C LEU A 74 -9.80 0.25 11.27
N HIS A 75 -9.44 0.51 12.54
CA HIS A 75 -9.17 -0.51 13.56
C HIS A 75 -10.06 -1.77 13.44
N PRO A 76 -9.49 -2.99 13.39
CA PRO A 76 -8.06 -3.35 13.47
C PRO A 76 -7.34 -3.37 12.12
N VAL A 77 -7.84 -2.70 11.09
CA VAL A 77 -7.31 -2.77 9.74
C VAL A 77 -6.54 -1.52 9.37
N LEU A 78 -5.31 -1.69 8.88
CA LEU A 78 -4.57 -0.69 8.14
C LEU A 78 -4.88 -0.85 6.65
N ARG A 79 -5.51 0.14 6.04
CA ARG A 79 -5.67 0.23 4.59
C ARG A 79 -4.64 1.20 4.01
N VAL A 80 -3.89 0.76 3.02
CA VAL A 80 -2.98 1.61 2.25
C VAL A 80 -3.44 1.63 0.81
N SER A 81 -3.58 2.82 0.25
CA SER A 81 -4.01 3.04 -1.13
C SER A 81 -2.94 3.82 -1.88
N VAL A 82 -2.68 3.43 -3.13
CA VAL A 82 -1.82 4.16 -4.06
C VAL A 82 -2.64 4.55 -5.26
N TRP A 83 -2.71 5.85 -5.50
CA TRP A 83 -3.34 6.44 -6.67
C TRP A 83 -2.30 6.93 -7.66
N ASP A 84 -2.56 6.73 -8.95
CA ASP A 84 -1.82 7.34 -10.04
C ASP A 84 -2.72 7.74 -11.21
N MET A 85 -2.21 8.62 -12.07
CA MET A 85 -2.93 9.12 -13.26
C MET A 85 -3.00 8.13 -14.42
N SER A 86 -2.43 6.93 -14.32
CA SER A 86 -2.56 5.95 -15.39
C SER A 86 -3.96 5.32 -15.32
N PRO A 87 -4.75 5.37 -16.40
CA PRO A 87 -6.09 4.79 -16.44
C PRO A 87 -6.05 3.25 -16.54
N ASP A 88 -4.86 2.68 -16.79
CA ASP A 88 -4.69 1.27 -17.06
C ASP A 88 -4.58 0.51 -15.74
N MET A 89 -5.65 -0.22 -15.42
CA MET A 89 -5.62 -1.20 -14.34
C MET A 89 -4.61 -2.29 -14.66
N PRO A 90 -3.77 -2.71 -13.69
CA PRO A 90 -2.92 -3.87 -13.86
C PRO A 90 -3.80 -5.07 -14.23
N LYS A 91 -3.48 -5.76 -15.33
CA LYS A 91 -4.24 -6.96 -15.72
C LYS A 91 -4.11 -8.00 -14.60
N PRO A 92 -5.23 -8.52 -14.05
CA PRO A 92 -5.16 -9.67 -13.15
C PRO A 92 -4.61 -10.84 -13.95
N TYR A 93 -3.62 -11.55 -13.40
CA TYR A 93 -3.14 -12.82 -13.95
C TYR A 93 -2.49 -12.76 -15.33
N ALA A 94 -1.21 -12.43 -15.35
CA ALA A 94 -0.28 -13.26 -16.09
C ALA A 94 0.90 -13.54 -15.16
N PRO A 95 1.18 -14.79 -14.74
CA PRO A 95 2.46 -15.08 -14.15
C PRO A 95 3.54 -14.58 -15.11
N PRO A 96 4.62 -13.97 -14.61
CA PRO A 96 5.63 -13.42 -15.49
C PRO A 96 6.13 -14.54 -16.40
N ALA A 97 6.23 -14.25 -17.71
CA ALA A 97 6.64 -15.25 -18.70
C ALA A 97 8.02 -15.86 -18.38
N ASN A 98 8.80 -15.17 -17.56
CA ASN A 98 10.01 -15.65 -16.93
C ASN A 98 9.86 -15.55 -15.40
N PRO A 99 10.02 -16.65 -14.63
CA PRO A 99 10.01 -16.60 -13.17
C PRO A 99 11.09 -15.68 -12.59
N ASP A 100 12.18 -15.40 -13.31
CA ASP A 100 13.23 -14.45 -12.92
C ASP A 100 12.96 -13.00 -13.34
N ALA A 101 11.89 -12.73 -14.08
CA ALA A 101 11.51 -11.36 -14.40
C ALA A 101 10.99 -10.65 -13.16
N GLU A 102 11.57 -9.48 -12.86
CA GLU A 102 11.12 -8.60 -11.79
C GLU A 102 9.81 -7.87 -12.16
N ALA A 103 9.61 -7.63 -13.47
CA ALA A 103 8.40 -7.00 -13.99
C ALA A 103 7.17 -7.91 -13.82
N GLY A 104 6.15 -7.42 -13.10
CA GLY A 104 4.88 -8.12 -12.89
C GLY A 104 4.75 -8.87 -11.55
N ARG A 105 5.78 -8.88 -10.70
CA ARG A 105 5.69 -9.48 -9.36
C ARG A 105 4.86 -8.67 -8.36
N GLY A 106 4.69 -7.36 -8.58
CA GLY A 106 4.03 -6.49 -7.60
C GLY A 106 2.63 -6.95 -7.19
N LEU A 107 1.80 -7.41 -8.14
CA LEU A 107 0.48 -7.99 -7.84
C LEU A 107 0.57 -9.36 -7.16
N ALA A 108 1.57 -10.18 -7.50
CA ALA A 108 1.78 -11.47 -6.84
C ALA A 108 2.20 -11.28 -5.37
N ILE A 109 2.98 -10.24 -5.08
CA ILE A 109 3.35 -9.88 -3.70
C ILE A 109 2.11 -9.41 -2.92
N LEU A 110 1.23 -8.62 -3.55
CA LEU A 110 -0.07 -8.24 -2.97
C LEU A 110 -0.91 -9.47 -2.60
N GLU A 111 -1.05 -10.42 -3.53
CA GLU A 111 -1.81 -11.65 -3.32
C GLU A 111 -1.24 -12.50 -2.15
N LEU A 112 0.09 -12.56 -2.03
CA LEU A 112 0.75 -13.38 -1.02
C LEU A 112 0.81 -12.72 0.37
N VAL A 113 0.89 -11.39 0.44
CA VAL A 113 1.23 -10.66 1.67
C VAL A 113 0.06 -9.87 2.25
N ALA A 114 -0.87 -9.38 1.42
CA ALA A 114 -2.02 -8.62 1.90
C ALA A 114 -3.11 -9.55 2.47
N ASP A 115 -3.87 -9.07 3.47
CA ASP A 115 -5.05 -9.82 3.93
C ASP A 115 -6.23 -9.63 2.95
N ARG A 116 -6.35 -8.43 2.39
CA ARG A 116 -7.25 -8.11 1.27
C ARG A 116 -6.59 -7.07 0.38
N TRP A 117 -6.89 -7.07 -0.90
CA TRP A 117 -6.48 -6.01 -1.81
C TRP A 117 -7.53 -5.84 -2.91
N GLY A 118 -7.42 -4.74 -3.64
CA GLY A 118 -8.26 -4.49 -4.79
C GLY A 118 -7.82 -3.24 -5.53
N GLY A 119 -8.58 -2.88 -6.55
CA GLY A 119 -8.34 -1.64 -7.27
C GLY A 119 -9.57 -1.14 -7.98
N CYS A 120 -9.59 0.16 -8.21
CA CYS A 120 -10.67 0.87 -8.87
C CYS A 120 -10.08 1.84 -9.89
N ALA A 121 -10.55 1.75 -11.14
CA ALA A 121 -10.28 2.77 -12.13
C ALA A 121 -11.16 3.99 -11.85
N ILE A 122 -10.54 5.16 -11.73
CA ILE A 122 -11.23 6.43 -11.70
C ILE A 122 -11.44 6.84 -13.15
N GLY A 123 -12.68 6.71 -13.63
CA GLY A 123 -13.04 7.05 -15.00
C GLY A 123 -12.63 8.47 -15.37
N LYS A 124 -12.42 8.71 -16.68
CA LYS A 124 -12.18 10.06 -17.21
C LYS A 124 -13.46 10.89 -17.01
N GLY A 125 -13.54 11.62 -15.91
CA GLY A 125 -14.61 12.60 -15.69
C GLY A 125 -14.41 13.85 -16.56
N PRO A 126 -15.42 14.71 -16.69
CA PRO A 126 -15.34 15.95 -17.47
C PRO A 126 -14.28 16.96 -16.97
N TYR A 127 -13.68 16.73 -15.79
CA TYR A 127 -12.79 17.68 -15.11
C TYR A 127 -11.36 17.19 -14.88
N GLY A 128 -10.93 16.08 -15.48
CA GLY A 128 -9.54 15.66 -15.33
C GLY A 128 -9.15 14.36 -16.04
N PRO A 129 -7.83 14.14 -16.22
CA PRO A 129 -7.34 12.83 -16.61
C PRO A 129 -7.79 11.81 -15.56
N GLY A 130 -8.26 10.65 -16.04
CA GLY A 130 -8.61 9.54 -15.17
C GLY A 130 -7.43 9.04 -14.35
N GLY A 131 -7.60 7.91 -13.69
CA GLY A 131 -6.51 7.28 -12.97
C GLY A 131 -6.93 5.94 -12.43
N LYS A 132 -6.11 5.40 -11.55
CA LYS A 132 -6.46 4.20 -10.78
C LYS A 132 -6.04 4.36 -9.34
N THR A 133 -6.75 3.68 -8.48
CA THR A 133 -6.33 3.45 -7.10
C THR A 133 -6.20 1.95 -6.89
N ILE A 134 -5.02 1.49 -6.50
CA ILE A 134 -4.81 0.14 -5.98
C ILE A 134 -4.65 0.24 -4.47
N TRP A 135 -5.25 -0.67 -3.72
CA TRP A 135 -5.21 -0.65 -2.27
C TRP A 135 -5.01 -2.06 -1.71
N PHE A 136 -4.47 -2.11 -0.49
CA PHE A 136 -4.36 -3.32 0.30
C PHE A 136 -4.72 -3.06 1.76
N GLU A 137 -5.09 -4.12 2.45
CA GLU A 137 -5.47 -4.15 3.86
C GLU A 137 -4.58 -5.12 4.63
N LEU A 138 -4.18 -4.70 5.82
CA LEU A 138 -3.45 -5.49 6.79
C LEU A 138 -4.18 -5.43 8.13
N SER A 139 -4.58 -6.58 8.64
CA SER A 139 -5.20 -6.73 9.95
C SER A 139 -4.13 -6.81 11.03
N LEU A 140 -4.30 -6.02 12.08
CA LEU A 140 -3.60 -6.19 13.34
C LEU A 140 -4.08 -7.49 13.96
N ARG A 141 -3.25 -8.54 13.90
CA ARG A 141 -3.59 -9.84 14.45
C ARG A 141 -3.51 -9.78 15.97
N THR A 142 -4.65 -9.61 16.62
CA THR A 142 -4.79 -9.84 18.06
C THR A 142 -4.94 -11.34 18.33
N GLY A 143 -3.86 -12.12 18.23
CA GLY A 143 -3.86 -13.55 18.57
C GLY A 143 -2.47 -14.18 18.53
N PRO A 144 -2.19 -15.23 19.34
CA PRO A 144 -0.89 -15.89 19.37
C PRO A 144 -0.52 -16.44 17.98
N PRO A 145 0.77 -16.48 17.63
CA PRO A 145 1.21 -16.97 16.32
C PRO A 145 0.65 -18.38 16.09
N PRO A 146 0.21 -18.72 14.86
CA PRO A 146 -0.22 -20.07 14.55
C PRO A 146 0.93 -21.03 14.90
N PRO A 147 0.65 -22.19 15.53
CA PRO A 147 1.70 -23.14 15.87
C PRO A 147 2.48 -23.44 14.59
N ALA A 148 3.80 -23.26 14.66
CA ALA A 148 4.70 -23.61 13.57
C ALA A 148 4.38 -25.04 13.17
N LEU A 149 4.02 -25.25 11.90
CA LEU A 149 3.67 -26.55 11.38
C LEU A 149 4.90 -27.46 11.57
N ALA A 150 4.86 -28.31 12.58
CA ALA A 150 5.80 -29.40 12.75
C ALA A 150 5.36 -30.51 11.80
N ALA A 151 6.08 -30.66 10.68
CA ALA A 151 6.35 -31.92 9.98
C ALA A 151 7.23 -31.65 8.75
#